data_AF-A0A3D0VFS7-F1
#
_entry.id   AF-A0A3D0VFS7-F1
#
_cell.length_a   1.000
_cell.length_b   1.000
_cell.length_c   1.000
_cell.angle_alpha   90.00
_cell.angle_beta   90.00
_cell.angle_gamma   90.00
#
_symmetry.space_group_name_H-M   'P 1'
#
loop_
_entity.id
_entity.type
_entity.pdbx_description
1 polymer ?
#
loop_
_entity_poly.entity_id
_entity_poly.type
_entity_poly.pdbx_seq_one_letter_code
_entity_poly.pdbx_strand_id
1 'polypeptide(L)'
;PTGYSFNLDGAAIYLSISLLFLAQAFGHNLDLGQQLAALGVLLLTSKGMAGVPGSSFLALSATAAALGIFPVAGVALLLGADRLMDSMRVVVNLLGNCVATFVVSKWEGQFDRSVMVRAFRGEITNHDSAIMLGVEDDFEDQELERISGGEAPSPKFRGGPNPEDIPGFQMSRPGSHAGPPERSSAAINHE
;
A
#
# COMPACT_ATOMS: atom_id res chain seq x y z
N PRO A 1 2.66 9.60 13.53
CA PRO A 1 4.05 9.68 12.99
C PRO A 1 4.94 8.47 13.33
N THR A 2 4.96 8.02 14.59
CA THR A 2 5.79 6.90 15.07
C THR A 2 5.53 5.57 14.36
N GLY A 3 4.29 5.29 13.94
CA GLY A 3 3.95 4.06 13.20
C GLY A 3 4.68 3.90 11.86
N TYR A 4 5.05 4.99 11.18
CA TYR A 4 5.72 4.92 9.87
C TYR A 4 7.14 4.35 9.96
N SER A 5 7.86 4.62 11.05
CA SER A 5 9.25 4.17 11.22
C SER A 5 9.34 2.77 11.84
N PHE A 6 8.29 2.35 12.57
CA PHE A 6 8.31 1.09 13.32
C PHE A 6 7.40 -0.01 12.74
N ASN A 7 6.45 0.32 11.86
CA ASN A 7 5.66 -0.66 11.11
C ASN A 7 6.36 -1.00 9.78
N LEU A 8 7.34 -1.90 9.87
CA LEU A 8 8.12 -2.41 8.74
C LEU A 8 7.75 -3.87 8.43
N ASP A 9 6.48 -4.23 8.63
CA ASP A 9 6.00 -5.61 8.50
C ASP A 9 6.12 -6.11 7.06
N GLY A 10 5.82 -5.26 6.08
CA GLY A 10 6.02 -5.56 4.67
C GLY A 10 7.48 -5.85 4.33
N ALA A 11 8.42 -5.14 4.98
CA ALA A 11 9.85 -5.41 4.81
C ALA A 11 10.25 -6.72 5.49
N ALA A 12 9.77 -7.00 6.69
CA ALA A 12 10.05 -8.26 7.40
C ALA A 12 9.54 -9.49 6.63
N ILE A 13 8.32 -9.41 6.09
CA ILE A 13 7.73 -10.46 5.26
C ILE A 13 8.53 -10.64 3.96
N TYR A 14 8.87 -9.55 3.28
CA TYR A 14 9.68 -9.64 2.06
C TYR A 14 11.04 -10.28 2.33
N LEU A 15 11.80 -9.77 3.29
CA LEU A 15 13.17 -10.22 3.53
C LEU A 15 13.21 -11.69 3.95
N SER A 16 12.25 -12.14 4.75
CA SER A 16 12.16 -13.55 5.18
C SER A 16 11.85 -14.49 4.02
N ILE A 17 10.89 -14.13 3.15
CA ILE A 17 10.56 -14.91 1.95
C ILE A 17 11.72 -14.90 0.95
N SER A 18 12.33 -13.73 0.72
CA SER A 18 13.49 -13.58 -0.16
C SER A 18 14.68 -14.42 0.30
N LEU A 19 14.93 -14.48 1.61
CA LEU A 19 15.99 -15.30 2.17
C LEU A 19 15.72 -16.79 1.92
N LEU A 20 14.51 -17.26 2.21
CA LEU A 20 14.10 -18.65 1.97
C LEU A 20 14.23 -19.02 0.49
N PHE A 21 13.74 -18.14 -0.39
CA PHE A 21 13.86 -18.30 -1.83
C PHE A 21 15.32 -18.43 -2.27
N LEU A 22 16.20 -17.56 -1.80
CA LEU A 22 17.63 -17.61 -2.13
C LEU A 22 18.28 -18.88 -1.60
N ALA A 23 18.02 -19.25 -0.34
CA ALA A 23 18.54 -20.49 0.22
C ALA A 23 18.16 -21.69 -0.66
N GLN A 24 16.88 -21.80 -1.05
CA GLN A 24 16.40 -22.87 -1.94
C GLN A 24 17.01 -22.79 -3.35
N ALA A 25 17.14 -21.59 -3.92
CA ALA A 25 17.74 -21.39 -5.25
C ALA A 25 19.21 -21.83 -5.30
N PHE A 26 19.93 -21.72 -4.18
CA PHE A 26 21.30 -22.22 -4.01
C PHE A 26 21.38 -23.66 -3.49
N GLY A 27 20.25 -24.37 -3.39
CA GLY A 27 20.19 -25.78 -2.99
C GLY A 27 20.27 -26.03 -1.49
N HIS A 28 20.13 -25.00 -0.65
CA HIS A 28 20.12 -25.09 0.80
C HIS A 28 18.70 -25.16 1.36
N ASN A 29 18.36 -26.28 1.98
CA ASN A 29 17.14 -26.41 2.77
C ASN A 29 17.44 -26.00 4.21
N LEU A 30 16.83 -24.90 4.65
CA LEU A 30 16.98 -24.43 6.03
C LEU A 30 16.10 -25.24 6.96
N ASP A 31 16.69 -25.77 8.03
CA ASP A 31 15.92 -26.35 9.12
C ASP A 31 15.17 -25.26 9.92
N LEU A 32 14.24 -25.68 10.80
CA LEU A 32 13.45 -24.75 11.61
C LEU A 32 14.30 -23.83 12.49
N GLY A 33 15.42 -24.31 13.04
CA GLY A 33 16.31 -23.51 13.88
C GLY A 33 17.02 -22.43 13.07
N GLN A 34 17.50 -22.77 11.87
CA GLN A 34 18.12 -21.82 10.94
C GLN A 34 17.11 -20.79 10.44
N GLN A 35 15.87 -21.21 10.15
CA GLN A 35 14.80 -20.29 9.77
C GLN A 35 14.50 -19.28 10.88
N LEU A 36 14.39 -19.74 12.14
CA LEU A 36 14.14 -18.87 13.29
C LEU A 36 15.32 -17.93 13.58
N ALA A 37 16.56 -18.43 13.51
CA ALA A 37 17.75 -17.60 13.68
C ALA A 37 17.83 -16.50 12.62
N ALA A 38 17.57 -16.87 11.37
CA ALA A 38 17.54 -15.92 10.27
C ALA A 38 16.42 -14.88 10.42
N LEU A 39 15.23 -15.31 10.83
CA LEU A 39 14.12 -14.42 11.15
C LEU A 39 14.52 -13.45 12.27
N GLY A 40 15.22 -13.92 13.31
CA GLY A 40 15.73 -13.08 14.39
C GLY A 40 16.69 -11.99 13.91
N VAL A 41 17.65 -12.35 13.05
CA VAL A 41 18.59 -11.38 12.43
C VAL A 41 17.84 -10.36 11.58
N LEU A 42 16.89 -10.83 10.75
CA LEU A 42 16.08 -9.96 9.90
C LEU A 42 15.20 -9.02 10.71
N LEU A 43 14.58 -9.49 11.80
CA LEU A 43 13.76 -8.68 12.69
C LEU A 43 14.61 -7.60 13.37
N LEU A 44 15.76 -7.97 13.93
CA LEU A 44 16.70 -7.05 14.56
C LEU A 44 17.16 -5.97 13.58
N THR A 45 17.53 -6.37 12.37
CA THR A 45 18.03 -5.46 11.33
C THR A 45 16.93 -4.57 10.79
N SER A 46 15.70 -5.07 10.68
CA SER A 46 14.58 -4.33 10.07
C SER A 46 14.25 -3.01 10.77
N LYS A 47 14.28 -2.99 12.10
CA LYS A 47 14.01 -1.76 12.87
C LYS A 47 15.08 -0.69 12.66
N GLY A 48 16.29 -1.09 12.28
CA GLY A 48 17.40 -0.19 11.92
C GLY A 48 17.32 0.37 10.48
N MET A 49 16.35 -0.07 9.67
CA MET A 49 16.24 0.35 8.26
C MET A 49 15.38 1.62 8.05
N ALA A 50 14.75 2.13 9.10
CA ALA A 50 13.85 3.27 9.00
C ALA A 50 14.54 4.49 8.37
N GLY A 51 14.05 4.93 7.20
CA GLY A 51 14.52 6.14 6.54
C GLY A 51 15.73 5.98 5.61
N VAL A 52 16.26 4.77 5.40
CA VAL A 52 17.40 4.54 4.49
C VAL A 52 16.93 3.85 3.20
N PRO A 53 16.96 4.52 2.04
CA PRO A 53 16.66 3.90 0.75
C PRO A 53 17.60 2.72 0.46
N GLY A 54 17.07 1.62 -0.08
CA GLY A 54 17.87 0.44 -0.44
C GLY A 54 18.40 -0.40 0.74
N SER A 55 18.03 -0.06 1.97
CA SER A 55 18.42 -0.78 3.21
C SER A 55 18.03 -2.27 3.21
N SER A 56 16.99 -2.64 2.47
CA SER A 56 16.52 -4.02 2.36
C SER A 56 17.57 -4.96 1.73
N PHE A 57 18.32 -4.49 0.72
CA PHE A 57 19.41 -5.26 0.13
C PHE A 57 20.59 -5.42 1.08
N LEU A 58 20.89 -4.37 1.85
CA LEU A 58 21.94 -4.40 2.86
C LEU A 58 21.58 -5.41 3.96
N ALA A 59 20.33 -5.42 4.42
CA ALA A 59 19.84 -6.37 5.42
C ALA A 59 19.92 -7.82 4.94
N LEU A 60 19.49 -8.11 3.71
CA LEU A 60 19.63 -9.45 3.10
C LEU A 60 21.09 -9.86 2.96
N SER A 61 21.95 -8.94 2.52
CA SER A 61 23.40 -9.20 2.36
C SER A 61 24.09 -9.48 3.70
N ALA A 62 23.77 -8.70 4.73
CA ALA A 62 24.27 -8.89 6.08
C ALA A 62 23.79 -10.23 6.67
N THR A 63 22.52 -10.59 6.44
CA THR A 63 21.95 -11.87 6.89
C THR A 63 22.60 -13.05 6.16
N ALA A 64 22.80 -12.94 4.84
CA ALA A 64 23.51 -13.95 4.06
C ALA A 64 24.94 -14.15 4.55
N ALA A 65 25.67 -13.06 4.82
CA ALA A 65 27.03 -13.10 5.36
C ALA A 65 27.07 -13.70 6.78
N ALA A 66 26.12 -13.35 7.64
CA ALA A 66 26.03 -13.85 9.01
C ALA A 66 25.74 -15.35 9.08
N LEU A 67 24.89 -15.85 8.19
CA LEU A 67 24.49 -17.26 8.19
C LEU A 67 25.39 -18.14 7.31
N GLY A 68 26.14 -17.55 6.38
CA GLY A 68 27.07 -18.27 5.50
C GLY A 68 26.40 -19.25 4.54
N ILE A 69 25.09 -19.13 4.30
CA ILE A 69 24.29 -20.12 3.57
C ILE A 69 24.45 -19.98 2.05
N PHE A 70 24.54 -18.75 1.54
CA PHE A 70 24.64 -18.49 0.10
C PHE A 70 25.52 -17.25 -0.16
N PRO A 71 26.16 -17.14 -1.34
CA PRO A 71 27.02 -16.02 -1.64
C PRO A 71 26.22 -14.71 -1.66
N VAL A 72 26.80 -13.63 -1.12
CA VAL A 72 26.18 -12.28 -1.13
C VAL A 72 25.82 -11.83 -2.56
N ALA A 73 26.61 -12.23 -3.55
CA ALA A 73 26.31 -11.99 -4.97
C ALA A 73 24.95 -12.57 -5.41
N GLY A 74 24.47 -13.62 -4.75
CA GLY A 74 23.16 -14.23 -4.99
C GLY A 74 21.99 -13.28 -4.70
N VAL A 75 22.17 -12.28 -3.82
CA VAL A 75 21.14 -11.27 -3.57
C VAL A 75 20.82 -10.47 -4.84
N ALA A 76 21.77 -10.34 -5.78
CA ALA A 76 21.55 -9.68 -7.07
C ALA A 76 20.45 -10.35 -7.92
N LEU A 77 20.14 -11.63 -7.68
CA LEU A 77 19.01 -12.31 -8.34
C LEU A 77 17.66 -11.65 -8.04
N LEU A 78 17.57 -10.89 -6.94
CA LEU A 78 16.36 -10.18 -6.53
C LEU A 78 16.23 -8.80 -7.17
N LEU A 79 17.24 -8.25 -7.85
CA LEU A 79 17.21 -6.87 -8.42
C LEU A 79 15.99 -6.60 -9.29
N GLY A 80 15.58 -7.58 -10.10
CA GLY A 80 14.40 -7.45 -10.96
C GLY A 80 13.10 -7.36 -10.17
N ALA A 81 12.94 -8.22 -9.16
CA ALA A 81 11.74 -8.27 -8.34
C ALA A 81 11.70 -7.15 -7.28
N ASP A 82 12.85 -6.72 -6.77
CA ASP A 82 12.94 -5.75 -5.67
C ASP A 82 12.33 -4.40 -6.04
N ARG A 83 12.52 -3.95 -7.29
CA ARG A 83 11.89 -2.72 -7.81
C ARG A 83 10.36 -2.74 -7.69
N LEU A 84 9.72 -3.87 -8.01
CA LEU A 84 8.27 -4.03 -7.85
C LEU A 84 7.90 -4.12 -6.37
N MET A 85 8.67 -4.91 -5.62
CA MET A 85 8.39 -5.23 -4.23
C MET A 85 8.57 -4.04 -3.30
N ASP A 86 9.46 -3.10 -3.61
CA ASP A 86 9.67 -1.89 -2.81
C ASP A 86 8.38 -1.06 -2.70
N SER A 87 7.66 -0.87 -3.82
CA SER A 87 6.34 -0.22 -3.80
C SER A 87 5.30 -1.04 -3.03
N MET A 88 5.31 -2.38 -3.18
CA MET A 88 4.37 -3.24 -2.46
C MET A 88 4.59 -3.22 -0.94
N ARG A 89 5.83 -3.12 -0.48
CA ARG A 89 6.15 -2.97 0.96
C ARG A 89 5.53 -1.71 1.53
N VAL A 90 5.65 -0.59 0.82
CA VAL A 90 5.07 0.68 1.24
C VAL A 90 3.55 0.56 1.37
N VAL A 91 2.89 -0.09 0.40
CA VAL A 91 1.44 -0.30 0.42
C VAL A 91 1.01 -1.16 1.62
N VAL A 92 1.68 -2.28 1.88
CA VAL A 92 1.34 -3.16 3.01
C VAL A 92 1.55 -2.45 4.35
N ASN A 93 2.66 -1.73 4.52
CA ASN A 93 2.93 -0.96 5.73
C ASN A 93 1.88 0.14 5.94
N LEU A 94 1.49 0.83 4.87
CA LEU A 94 0.44 1.84 4.91
C LEU A 94 -0.90 1.24 5.33
N LEU A 95 -1.32 0.14 4.70
CA LEU A 95 -2.56 -0.56 5.04
C LEU A 95 -2.55 -1.02 6.51
N GLY A 96 -1.42 -1.57 6.98
CA GLY A 96 -1.26 -1.97 8.38
C GLY A 96 -1.46 -0.79 9.33
N ASN A 97 -0.87 0.37 9.04
CA ASN A 97 -1.08 1.59 9.83
C ASN A 97 -2.53 2.07 9.79
N CYS A 98 -3.18 2.05 8.62
CA CYS A 98 -4.59 2.42 8.49
C CYS A 98 -5.48 1.52 9.37
N VAL A 99 -5.30 0.19 9.28
CA VAL A 99 -6.05 -0.78 10.08
C VAL A 99 -5.76 -0.59 11.58
N ALA A 100 -4.50 -0.37 11.96
CA ALA A 100 -4.11 -0.14 13.35
C ALA A 100 -4.84 1.07 13.95
N THR A 101 -4.98 2.17 13.21
CA THR A 101 -5.74 3.35 13.66
C THR A 101 -7.19 3.00 14.01
N PHE A 102 -7.86 2.19 13.18
CA PHE A 102 -9.24 1.76 13.47
C PHE A 102 -9.31 0.83 14.68
N VAL A 103 -8.36 -0.10 14.83
CA VAL A 103 -8.31 -1.04 15.96
C VAL A 103 -8.07 -0.30 17.27
N VAL A 104 -7.09 0.61 17.30
CA VAL A 104 -6.77 1.43 18.49
C VAL A 104 -7.95 2.34 18.85
N SER A 105 -8.53 3.04 17.87
CA SER A 105 -9.73 3.87 18.10
C SER A 105 -10.88 3.06 18.72
N LYS A 106 -11.08 1.82 18.28
CA LYS A 106 -12.10 0.93 18.83
C LYS A 106 -11.78 0.47 20.25
N TRP A 107 -10.51 0.17 20.56
CA TRP A 107 -10.08 -0.21 21.90
C TRP A 107 -10.16 0.93 22.91
N GLU A 108 -9.88 2.16 22.48
CA GLU A 108 -10.01 3.38 23.30
C GLU A 108 -11.48 3.85 23.43
N GLY A 109 -12.43 3.16 22.81
CA GLY A 109 -13.85 3.54 22.83
C GLY A 109 -14.17 4.81 22.03
N GLN A 110 -13.24 5.30 21.22
CA GLN A 110 -13.35 6.51 20.40
C GLN A 110 -13.83 6.23 18.97
N PHE A 111 -14.20 4.98 18.66
CA PHE A 111 -14.60 4.58 17.32
C PHE A 111 -16.10 4.76 17.10
N ASP A 112 -16.47 5.82 16.36
CA ASP A 112 -17.83 6.02 15.88
C ASP A 112 -18.00 5.48 14.44
N ARG A 113 -18.77 4.40 14.32
CA ARG A 113 -19.06 3.74 13.04
C ARG A 113 -19.89 4.62 12.11
N SER A 114 -20.79 5.45 12.64
CA SER A 114 -21.63 6.33 11.85
C SER A 114 -20.79 7.43 11.19
N VAL A 115 -19.86 8.02 11.96
CA VAL A 115 -18.89 9.00 11.47
C VAL A 115 -17.99 8.38 10.41
N MET A 116 -17.46 7.16 10.63
CA MET A 116 -16.66 6.45 9.63
C MET A 116 -17.40 6.25 8.30
N VAL A 117 -18.68 5.84 8.33
CA VAL A 117 -19.47 5.66 7.11
C VAL A 117 -19.67 6.98 6.37
N ARG A 118 -19.95 8.07 7.10
CA ARG A 118 -20.06 9.42 6.51
C ARG A 118 -18.73 9.88 5.91
N ALA A 119 -17.61 9.61 6.60
CA ALA A 119 -16.27 9.91 6.09
C ALA A 119 -16.00 9.18 4.77
N PHE A 120 -16.31 7.88 4.67
CA PHE A 120 -16.10 7.11 3.43
C PHE A 120 -17.05 7.47 2.29
N ARG A 121 -18.14 8.17 2.57
CA ARG A 121 -19.09 8.67 1.57
C ARG A 121 -18.75 10.08 1.05
N GLY A 122 -17.70 10.71 1.56
CA GLY A 122 -17.40 12.08 1.21
C GLY A 122 -18.22 13.12 1.96
N GLU A 123 -18.93 12.74 3.03
CA GLU A 123 -19.85 13.65 3.72
C GLU A 123 -19.18 14.45 4.85
N ILE A 124 -17.89 14.23 5.11
CA ILE A 124 -17.10 14.90 6.14
C ILE A 124 -15.96 15.68 5.47
N THR A 125 -15.83 16.96 5.81
CA THR A 125 -14.75 17.84 5.35
C THR A 125 -13.59 17.89 6.36
N ASN A 126 -12.45 18.47 5.95
CA ASN A 126 -11.33 18.74 6.85
C ASN A 126 -11.72 19.62 8.04
N HIS A 127 -12.58 20.62 7.81
CA HIS A 127 -13.10 21.48 8.87
C HIS A 127 -14.01 20.71 9.83
N ASP A 128 -14.89 19.84 9.30
CA ASP A 128 -15.73 18.97 10.15
C ASP A 128 -14.85 18.04 11.01
N SER A 129 -13.73 17.56 10.44
CA SER A 129 -12.77 16.71 11.15
C SER A 129 -12.05 17.48 12.26
N ALA A 130 -11.70 18.75 12.04
CA ALA A 130 -11.08 19.61 13.05
C ALA A 130 -12.02 19.80 14.26
N ILE A 131 -13.29 20.08 14.01
CA ILE A 131 -14.33 20.17 15.05
C ILE A 131 -14.47 18.84 15.80
N MET A 132 -14.51 17.70 15.08
CA MET A 132 -14.64 16.38 15.71
C MET A 132 -13.46 16.02 16.62
N LEU A 133 -12.27 16.54 16.30
CA LEU A 133 -11.04 16.32 17.05
C LEU A 133 -10.83 17.37 18.17
N GLY A 134 -11.69 18.40 18.25
CA GLY A 134 -11.56 19.50 19.22
C GLY A 134 -10.33 20.38 18.96
N VAL A 135 -9.93 20.51 17.69
CA VAL A 135 -8.76 21.29 17.23
C VAL A 135 -9.18 22.33 16.19
N GLU A 136 -10.41 22.82 16.27
CA GLU A 136 -10.95 23.83 15.37
C GLU A 136 -10.12 25.12 15.39
N ASP A 137 -9.72 25.60 16.56
CA ASP A 137 -8.95 26.84 16.71
C ASP A 137 -7.59 26.72 16.00
N ASP A 138 -6.88 25.59 16.19
CA ASP A 138 -5.60 25.31 15.52
C ASP A 138 -5.75 25.23 13.99
N PHE A 139 -6.87 24.69 13.51
CA PHE A 139 -7.15 24.60 12.08
C PHE A 139 -7.44 25.99 11.48
N GLU A 140 -8.22 26.82 12.18
CA GLU A 140 -8.53 28.18 11.74
C GLU A 140 -7.27 29.05 11.69
N ASP A 141 -6.41 28.98 12.70
CA ASP A 141 -5.14 29.70 12.73
C ASP A 141 -4.23 29.29 11.55
N GLN A 142 -4.10 27.99 11.28
CA GLN A 142 -3.32 27.49 10.13
C GLN A 142 -3.90 27.94 8.78
N GLU A 143 -5.22 27.96 8.66
CA GLU A 143 -5.89 28.38 7.43
C GLU A 143 -5.74 29.90 7.21
N LEU A 144 -5.78 30.70 8.29
CA LEU A 144 -5.52 32.14 8.25
C LEU A 144 -4.08 32.45 7.85
N GLU A 145 -3.10 31.73 8.41
CA GLU A 145 -1.69 31.88 8.02
C GLU A 145 -1.48 31.56 6.54
N ARG A 146 -2.06 30.47 6.06
CA ARG A 146 -2.00 30.03 4.66
C ARG A 146 -2.58 31.06 3.69
N ILE A 147 -3.78 31.57 3.98
CA ILE A 147 -4.43 32.61 3.17
C ILE A 147 -3.64 33.92 3.23
N SER A 148 -3.14 34.29 4.41
CA SER A 148 -2.32 35.50 4.59
C SER A 148 -0.97 35.40 3.87
N GLY A 149 -0.44 34.18 3.73
CA GLY A 149 0.74 33.85 2.92
C GLY A 149 0.48 33.83 1.40
N GLY A 150 -0.76 34.08 0.97
CA GLY A 150 -1.14 34.13 -0.44
C GLY A 150 -1.37 32.75 -1.08
N GLU A 151 -1.41 31.68 -0.28
CA GLU A 151 -1.85 30.38 -0.76
C GLU A 151 -3.38 30.33 -0.85
N ALA A 152 -3.89 29.45 -1.72
CA ALA A 152 -5.33 29.16 -1.77
C ALA A 152 -5.83 28.66 -0.39
N PRO A 153 -7.13 28.63 -0.07
CA PRO A 153 -7.65 27.96 1.14
C PRO A 153 -7.54 26.44 1.05
N SER A 154 -7.39 25.72 2.16
CA SER A 154 -7.17 24.26 2.17
C SER A 154 -8.29 23.55 1.39
N PRO A 155 -7.97 22.53 0.58
CA PRO A 155 -9.00 21.81 -0.15
C PRO A 155 -9.98 21.20 0.85
N LYS A 156 -11.27 21.51 0.72
CA LYS A 156 -12.32 20.86 1.51
C LYS A 156 -12.50 19.44 0.98
N PHE A 157 -11.62 18.53 1.42
CA PHE A 157 -11.72 17.11 1.09
C PHE A 157 -12.97 16.54 1.74
N ARG A 158 -14.01 16.39 0.94
CA ARG A 158 -15.10 15.44 1.17
C ARG A 158 -14.46 14.06 1.14
N GLY A 159 -14.35 13.38 2.29
CA GLY A 159 -13.63 12.09 2.41
C GLY A 159 -13.85 11.10 1.24
N GLY A 160 -12.90 11.01 0.32
CA GLY A 160 -12.97 10.13 -0.86
C GLY A 160 -13.76 10.71 -2.04
N PRO A 161 -13.46 10.28 -3.28
CA PRO A 161 -14.16 10.76 -4.48
C PRO A 161 -15.66 10.45 -4.38
N ASN A 162 -16.54 11.40 -4.74
CA ASN A 162 -17.96 11.07 -4.86
C ASN A 162 -18.11 9.97 -5.90
N PRO A 163 -19.07 9.05 -5.78
CA PRO A 163 -19.34 8.03 -6.79
C PRO A 163 -19.52 8.61 -8.21
N GLU A 164 -19.98 9.86 -8.30
CA GLU A 164 -20.16 10.62 -9.54
C GLU A 164 -18.84 11.16 -10.14
N ASP A 165 -17.83 11.35 -9.29
CA ASP A 165 -16.49 11.83 -9.66
C ASP A 165 -15.54 10.67 -10.00
N ILE A 166 -15.97 9.41 -9.81
CA ILE A 166 -15.20 8.22 -10.19
C ILE A 166 -15.37 7.99 -11.70
N PRO A 167 -14.31 8.06 -12.52
CA PRO A 167 -14.42 7.78 -13.94
C PRO A 167 -14.98 6.37 -14.13
N GLY A 168 -16.12 6.27 -14.84
CA GLY A 168 -16.74 5.00 -15.15
C GLY A 168 -15.79 4.13 -15.95
N PHE A 169 -15.26 3.07 -15.34
CA PHE A 169 -14.50 2.05 -16.06
C PHE A 169 -15.45 1.28 -16.98
N GLN A 170 -15.54 1.68 -18.25
CA GLN A 170 -16.15 0.87 -19.29
C GLN A 170 -15.29 -0.36 -19.54
N MET A 171 -15.62 -1.48 -18.89
CA MET A 171 -15.17 -2.79 -19.33
C MET A 171 -15.95 -3.14 -20.61
N SER A 172 -15.39 -2.80 -21.77
CA SER A 172 -15.81 -3.38 -23.04
C SER A 172 -15.58 -4.89 -22.97
N ARG A 173 -16.66 -5.66 -22.82
CA ARG A 173 -16.59 -7.12 -23.00
C ARG A 173 -16.06 -7.39 -24.41
N PRO A 174 -14.91 -8.06 -24.58
CA PRO A 174 -14.47 -8.45 -25.91
C PRO A 174 -15.46 -9.50 -26.43
N GLY A 175 -16.22 -9.18 -27.47
CA GLY A 175 -16.91 -10.20 -28.27
C GLY A 175 -18.44 -10.18 -28.35
N SER A 176 -19.12 -9.03 -28.36
CA SER A 176 -20.55 -8.98 -28.78
C SER A 176 -20.77 -8.26 -30.12
N HIS A 177 -19.87 -8.43 -31.08
CA HIS A 177 -20.16 -8.16 -32.49
C HIS A 177 -20.39 -9.47 -33.23
N ALA A 178 -21.65 -9.91 -33.23
CA ALA A 178 -22.17 -10.86 -34.22
C ALA A 178 -23.69 -10.66 -34.34
N GLY A 179 -24.10 -9.54 -34.94
CA GLY A 179 -25.40 -9.47 -35.60
C GLY A 179 -25.34 -10.34 -36.86
N PRO A 180 -26.38 -11.13 -37.19
CA PRO A 180 -26.35 -12.01 -38.34
C PRO A 180 -26.23 -11.21 -39.65
N PRO A 181 -25.50 -11.72 -40.66
CA PRO A 181 -25.33 -11.01 -41.92
C PRO A 181 -26.65 -10.95 -42.67
N GLU A 182 -27.06 -9.74 -43.08
CA GLU A 182 -28.15 -9.55 -44.04
C GLU A 182 -27.82 -10.30 -45.34
N ARG A 183 -28.67 -11.26 -45.69
CA ARG A 183 -28.63 -11.90 -47.01
C ARG A 183 -29.15 -10.90 -48.03
N SER A 184 -28.23 -10.35 -48.82
CA SER A 184 -28.52 -9.74 -50.11
C SER A 184 -29.23 -10.76 -50.99
N SER A 185 -30.52 -10.55 -51.26
CA SER A 185 -31.29 -11.31 -52.24
C SER A 185 -31.61 -10.38 -53.39
N ALA A 186 -30.81 -10.49 -54.44
CA ALA A 186 -31.09 -9.93 -55.75
C ALA A 186 -31.64 -11.05 -56.66
N ALA A 187 -32.62 -10.64 -57.47
CA ALA A 187 -33.27 -11.34 -58.59
C ALA A 187 -34.45 -12.28 -58.23
N ILE A 188 -35.67 -11.92 -58.66
CA ILE A 188 -36.25 -12.30 -59.97
C ILE A 188 -37.66 -11.67 -60.12
N ASN A 189 -37.90 -11.05 -61.26
CA ASN A 189 -39.17 -10.48 -61.74
C ASN A 189 -40.24 -11.53 -62.05
N HIS A 190 -41.50 -11.18 -61.78
CA HIS A 190 -42.77 -11.49 -62.49
C HIS A 190 -43.80 -10.57 -61.79
N GLU A 191 -44.57 -9.67 -62.40
CA GLU A 191 -45.13 -9.51 -63.75
C GLU A 191 -45.12 -8.02 -64.18
#